data_AF-A0A7Y3BCZ0-F1
#
_entry.id   AF-A0A7Y3BCZ0-F1
#
_cell.length_a   1.000
_cell.length_b   1.000
_cell.length_c   1.000
_cell.angle_alpha   90.00
_cell.angle_beta   90.00
_cell.angle_gamma   90.00
#
_symmetry.space_group_name_H-M   'P 1'
#
loop_
_entity.id
_entity.type
_entity.pdbx_description
1 polymer ?
#
loop_
_entity_poly.entity_id
_entity_poly.type
_entity_poly.pdbx_seq_one_letter_code
_entity_poly.pdbx_strand_id
1 'polypeptide(L)'
;VPYREDAEQLRDTCAVRAQLEAHAVEIAAVRTPELGDRLLAVNDAMSTAIAQDETAEFVAINDEFHKAIVEAGQNPVLATMWGQLEIRARTAVNVSGHSGDLSEAISEHRAIATAVLESDPERASQLLQKHIKLTVEGRD
;
A
#
# COMPACT_ATOMS: atom_id res chain seq x y z
N VAL A 1 11.92 -21.03 16.55
CA VAL A 1 13.05 -20.21 16.05
C VAL A 1 12.92 -19.79 14.58
N PRO A 2 12.34 -20.56 13.62
CA PRO A 2 12.30 -20.10 12.22
C PRO A 2 11.38 -18.89 11.96
N TYR A 3 10.30 -18.74 12.72
CA TYR A 3 9.32 -17.64 12.54
C TYR A 3 9.89 -16.22 12.75
N ARG A 4 11.01 -16.08 13.46
CA ARG A 4 11.59 -14.76 13.79
C ARG A 4 12.40 -14.17 12.62
N GLU A 5 13.04 -15.03 11.83
CA GLU A 5 13.80 -14.64 10.63
C GLU A 5 12.85 -14.21 9.51
N ASP A 6 11.69 -14.87 9.36
CA ASP A 6 10.66 -14.51 8.38
C ASP A 6 10.04 -13.12 8.66
N ALA A 7 9.80 -12.80 9.93
CA ALA A 7 9.22 -11.51 10.32
C ALA A 7 10.20 -10.33 10.11
N GLU A 8 11.50 -10.54 10.33
CA GLU A 8 12.53 -9.54 10.06
C GLU A 8 12.69 -9.28 8.57
N GLN A 9 12.76 -10.35 7.78
CA GLN A 9 12.85 -10.23 6.33
C GLN A 9 11.59 -9.60 5.71
N LEU A 10 10.41 -9.83 6.28
CA LEU A 10 9.18 -9.14 5.90
C LEU A 10 9.26 -7.63 6.21
N ARG A 11 9.73 -7.25 7.41
CA ARG A 11 9.96 -5.84 7.76
C ARG A 11 10.90 -5.15 6.78
N ASP A 12 12.04 -5.78 6.46
CA ASP A 12 13.01 -5.24 5.50
C ASP A 12 12.41 -5.11 4.09
N THR A 13 11.66 -6.13 3.65
CA THR A 13 10.96 -6.11 2.35
C THR A 13 10.02 -4.92 2.28
N CYS A 14 9.22 -4.69 3.33
CA CYS A 14 8.26 -3.61 3.36
C CYS A 14 8.90 -2.24 3.54
N ALA A 15 10.03 -2.13 4.26
CA ALA A 15 10.80 -0.90 4.34
C ALA A 15 11.29 -0.46 2.96
N VAL A 16 11.80 -1.39 2.14
CA VAL A 16 12.20 -1.11 0.76
C VAL A 16 11.00 -0.75 -0.10
N ARG A 17 9.90 -1.52 -0.01
CA ARG A 17 8.65 -1.20 -0.72
C ARG A 17 8.16 0.21 -0.40
N ALA A 18 8.16 0.60 0.88
CA ALA A 18 7.72 1.92 1.31
C ALA A 18 8.49 3.04 0.59
N GLN A 19 9.80 2.88 0.38
CA GLN A 19 10.60 3.87 -0.35
C GLN A 19 10.27 3.90 -1.85
N LEU A 20 10.06 2.73 -2.47
CA LEU A 20 9.70 2.65 -3.89
C LEU A 20 8.31 3.26 -4.14
N GLU A 21 7.33 2.89 -3.33
CA GLU A 21 5.96 3.37 -3.46
C GLU A 21 5.86 4.87 -3.16
N ALA A 22 6.58 5.36 -2.15
CA ALA A 22 6.65 6.79 -1.85
C ALA A 22 7.26 7.60 -2.99
N HIS A 23 8.34 7.11 -3.59
CA HIS A 23 8.90 7.79 -4.76
C HIS A 23 7.94 7.78 -5.95
N ALA A 24 7.20 6.68 -6.16
CA ALA A 24 6.20 6.61 -7.22
C ALA A 24 5.03 7.57 -6.97
N VAL A 25 4.55 7.69 -5.73
CA VAL A 25 3.43 8.58 -5.40
C VAL A 25 3.79 10.05 -5.51
N GLU A 26 5.03 10.45 -5.18
CA GLU A 26 5.54 11.80 -5.41
C GLU A 26 5.47 12.19 -6.89
N ILE A 27 5.92 11.28 -7.76
CA ILE A 27 5.86 11.48 -9.21
C ILE A 27 4.41 11.55 -9.68
N ALA A 28 3.57 10.62 -9.23
CA ALA A 28 2.18 10.53 -9.62
C ALA A 28 1.36 11.76 -9.19
N ALA A 29 1.56 12.26 -7.97
CA ALA A 29 0.86 13.44 -7.46
C ALA A 29 1.15 14.70 -8.28
N VAL A 30 2.34 14.82 -8.89
CA VAL A 30 2.69 15.95 -9.75
C VAL A 30 2.22 15.74 -11.19
N ARG A 31 2.34 14.51 -11.72
CA ARG A 31 2.15 14.25 -13.16
C ARG A 31 0.77 13.76 -13.55
N THR A 32 0.09 13.11 -12.63
CA THR A 32 -1.21 12.44 -12.83
C THR A 32 -2.08 12.58 -11.58
N PRO A 33 -2.40 13.80 -11.10
CA PRO A 33 -3.20 14.00 -9.90
C PRO A 33 -4.60 13.38 -9.99
N GLU A 34 -5.14 13.21 -11.20
CA GLU A 34 -6.39 12.48 -11.45
C GLU A 34 -6.35 11.01 -11.03
N LEU A 35 -5.16 10.45 -10.79
CA LEU A 35 -5.02 9.16 -10.13
C LEU A 35 -5.73 9.13 -8.77
N GLY A 36 -5.77 10.25 -8.05
CA GLY A 36 -6.44 10.36 -6.76
C GLY A 36 -7.91 9.94 -6.83
N ASP A 37 -8.65 10.29 -7.89
CA ASP A 37 -10.04 9.87 -8.07
C ASP A 37 -10.17 8.35 -8.22
N ARG A 38 -9.25 7.73 -9.00
CA ARG A 38 -9.20 6.26 -9.12
C ARG A 38 -8.88 5.62 -7.77
N LEU A 39 -7.93 6.16 -7.02
CA LEU A 39 -7.54 5.62 -5.71
C LEU A 39 -8.66 5.75 -4.68
N LEU A 40 -9.45 6.83 -4.72
CA LEU A 40 -10.65 6.98 -3.90
C LEU A 40 -11.69 5.90 -4.23
N ALA A 41 -11.94 5.64 -5.52
CA ALA A 41 -12.87 4.60 -5.94
C ALA A 41 -12.41 3.19 -5.50
N VAL A 42 -11.11 2.89 -5.64
CA VAL A 42 -10.51 1.64 -5.14
C VAL A 42 -10.67 1.52 -3.62
N ASN A 43 -10.50 2.63 -2.88
CA ASN A 43 -10.68 2.64 -1.42
C ASN A 43 -12.15 2.45 -0.99
N ASP A 44 -13.12 2.98 -1.74
CA ASP A 44 -14.53 2.74 -1.46
C ASP A 44 -14.92 1.27 -1.74
N ALA A 45 -14.28 0.63 -2.73
CA ALA A 45 -14.40 -0.82 -2.95
C ALA A 45 -13.82 -1.63 -1.77
N MET A 46 -12.67 -1.24 -1.23
CA MET A 46 -12.12 -1.84 0.01
C MET A 46 -13.11 -1.73 1.17
N SER A 47 -13.74 -0.56 1.34
CA SER A 47 -14.76 -0.36 2.38
C SER A 47 -15.98 -1.26 2.21
N THR A 48 -16.37 -1.53 0.97
CA THR A 48 -17.47 -2.44 0.66
C THR A 48 -17.10 -3.89 1.02
N ALA A 49 -15.91 -4.35 0.65
CA ALA A 49 -15.43 -5.69 0.95
C ALA A 49 -15.36 -5.95 2.47
N ILE A 50 -14.89 -4.98 3.27
CA ILE A 50 -14.90 -5.10 4.74
C ILE A 50 -16.34 -5.21 5.27
N ALA A 51 -17.25 -4.36 4.79
CA ALA A 51 -18.64 -4.37 5.26
C ALA A 51 -19.38 -5.69 4.93
N GLN A 52 -18.85 -6.47 3.98
CA GLN A 52 -19.37 -7.78 3.56
C GLN A 52 -18.60 -8.96 4.17
N ASP A 53 -17.64 -8.71 5.08
CA ASP A 53 -16.74 -9.71 5.66
C ASP A 53 -15.87 -10.46 4.61
N GLU A 54 -15.58 -9.81 3.48
CA GLU A 54 -14.82 -10.37 2.35
C GLU A 54 -13.33 -10.01 2.46
N THR A 55 -12.63 -10.53 3.47
CA THR A 55 -11.21 -10.20 3.72
C THR A 55 -10.29 -10.51 2.54
N ALA A 56 -10.52 -11.61 1.82
CA ALA A 56 -9.70 -11.96 0.66
C ALA A 56 -9.85 -10.95 -0.49
N GLU A 57 -11.06 -10.42 -0.69
CA GLU A 57 -11.33 -9.38 -1.67
C GLU A 57 -10.70 -8.05 -1.24
N PHE A 58 -10.82 -7.69 0.04
CA PHE A 58 -10.12 -6.52 0.59
C PHE A 58 -8.62 -6.55 0.28
N VAL A 59 -7.94 -7.69 0.51
CA VAL A 59 -6.51 -7.84 0.22
C VAL A 59 -6.21 -7.65 -1.26
N ALA A 60 -7.02 -8.25 -2.14
CA ALA A 60 -6.83 -8.10 -3.58
C ALA A 60 -6.96 -6.64 -4.05
N ILE A 61 -7.95 -5.91 -3.52
CA ILE A 61 -8.19 -4.49 -3.85
C ILE A 61 -7.10 -3.60 -3.22
N ASN A 62 -6.67 -3.88 -1.99
CA ASN A 62 -5.56 -3.19 -1.33
C ASN A 62 -4.30 -3.22 -2.21
N ASP A 63 -3.99 -4.38 -2.76
CA ASP A 63 -2.80 -4.52 -3.58
C ASP A 63 -2.96 -3.84 -4.96
N GLU A 64 -4.20 -3.72 -5.48
CA GLU A 64 -4.49 -2.88 -6.65
C GLU A 64 -4.19 -1.40 -6.35
N PHE A 65 -4.53 -0.91 -5.16
CA PHE A 65 -4.25 0.47 -4.74
C PHE A 65 -2.75 0.78 -4.84
N HIS A 66 -1.90 -0.06 -4.21
CA HIS A 66 -0.45 0.10 -4.26
C HIS A 66 0.12 -0.04 -5.67
N LYS A 67 -0.37 -1.02 -6.43
CA LYS A 67 0.04 -1.23 -7.82
C LYS A 67 -0.28 -0.01 -8.70
N ALA A 68 -1.46 0.59 -8.54
CA ALA A 68 -1.86 1.76 -9.32
C ALA A 68 -0.92 2.95 -9.07
N ILE A 69 -0.49 3.17 -7.83
CA ILE A 69 0.52 4.18 -7.48
C ILE A 69 1.84 3.90 -8.18
N VAL A 70 2.33 2.66 -8.08
CA VAL A 70 3.61 2.25 -8.67
C VAL A 70 3.63 2.41 -10.19
N GLU A 71 2.55 2.02 -10.87
CA GLU A 71 2.40 2.19 -12.32
C GLU A 71 2.34 3.67 -12.73
N ALA A 72 1.64 4.50 -11.95
CA ALA A 72 1.55 5.94 -12.19
C ALA A 72 2.88 6.69 -11.97
N GLY A 73 3.81 6.12 -11.21
CA GLY A 73 5.19 6.61 -11.12
C GLY A 73 5.96 6.54 -12.44
N GLN A 74 5.44 5.85 -13.47
CA GLN A 74 6.01 5.76 -14.83
C GLN A 74 7.50 5.38 -14.86
N ASN A 75 7.93 4.55 -13.90
CA ASN A 75 9.30 4.07 -13.79
C ASN A 75 9.30 2.53 -13.89
N PRO A 76 9.56 1.95 -15.07
CA PRO A 76 9.52 0.49 -15.27
C PRO A 76 10.51 -0.29 -14.41
N VAL A 77 11.65 0.32 -14.04
CA VAL A 77 12.64 -0.31 -13.15
C VAL A 77 12.08 -0.42 -11.74
N LEU A 78 11.48 0.66 -11.24
CA LEU A 78 10.80 0.69 -9.94
C LEU A 78 9.66 -0.33 -9.89
N ALA A 79 8.80 -0.35 -10.91
CA ALA A 79 7.69 -1.30 -11.00
C ALA A 79 8.16 -2.76 -11.00
N THR A 80 9.26 -3.06 -11.68
CA THR A 80 9.86 -4.40 -11.68
C THR A 80 10.38 -4.80 -10.30
N MET A 81 11.11 -3.90 -9.62
CA MET A 81 11.62 -4.17 -8.27
C MET A 81 10.48 -4.33 -7.26
N TRP A 82 9.48 -3.45 -7.33
CA TRP A 82 8.30 -3.52 -6.48
C TRP A 82 7.54 -4.84 -6.65
N GLY A 83 7.29 -5.29 -7.89
CA GLY A 83 6.59 -6.55 -8.15
C GLY A 83 7.29 -7.78 -7.57
N GLN A 84 8.63 -7.78 -7.50
CA GLN A 84 9.38 -8.87 -6.86
C GLN A 84 9.22 -8.88 -5.33
N LEU A 85 9.13 -7.70 -4.72
CA LEU A 85 8.97 -7.54 -3.27
C LEU A 85 7.53 -7.84 -2.84
N GLU A 86 6.56 -7.44 -3.64
CA GLU A 86 5.13 -7.61 -3.37
C GLU A 86 4.73 -9.09 -3.29
N ILE A 87 5.22 -9.94 -4.21
CA ILE A 87 4.97 -11.38 -4.18
C ILE A 87 5.46 -12.00 -2.86
N ARG A 88 6.60 -11.55 -2.35
CA ARG A 88 7.15 -12.03 -1.08
C ARG A 88 6.30 -11.57 0.10
N ALA A 89 5.90 -10.30 0.12
CA ALA A 89 5.07 -9.73 1.18
C ALA A 89 3.71 -10.42 1.28
N ARG A 90 2.98 -10.57 0.16
CA ARG A 90 1.69 -11.30 0.11
C ARG A 90 1.81 -12.74 0.62
N THR A 91 2.87 -13.44 0.22
CA THR A 91 3.08 -14.83 0.63
C THR A 91 3.27 -14.93 2.14
N ALA A 92 4.03 -14.02 2.74
CA ALA A 92 4.26 -13.98 4.17
C ALA A 92 2.96 -13.66 4.95
N VAL A 93 2.21 -12.64 4.52
CA VAL A 93 0.95 -12.23 5.16
C VAL A 93 -0.12 -13.33 5.10
N ASN A 94 -0.25 -14.03 3.97
CA ASN A 94 -1.19 -15.15 3.85
C ASN A 94 -0.85 -16.33 4.78
N VAL A 95 0.42 -16.52 5.12
CA VAL A 95 0.86 -17.57 6.04
C VAL A 95 0.67 -17.15 7.50
N SER A 96 0.88 -15.87 7.84
CA SER A 96 0.78 -15.37 9.22
C SER A 96 -0.64 -14.95 9.63
N GLY A 97 -1.54 -14.69 8.67
CA GLY A 97 -2.87 -14.11 8.92
C GLY A 97 -2.82 -12.58 9.11
N HIS A 98 -3.99 -11.94 9.02
CA HIS A 98 -4.16 -10.49 9.24
C HIS A 98 -4.51 -10.22 10.71
N SER A 99 -3.74 -9.36 11.38
CA SER A 99 -3.95 -8.99 12.80
C SER A 99 -4.30 -7.52 13.01
N GLY A 100 -4.45 -6.72 11.95
CA GLY A 100 -4.68 -5.27 12.03
C GLY A 100 -6.14 -4.84 11.89
N ASP A 101 -6.44 -3.63 12.35
CA ASP A 101 -7.74 -2.96 12.12
C ASP A 101 -7.83 -2.48 10.66
N LEU A 102 -8.54 -3.25 9.84
CA LEU A 102 -8.74 -2.96 8.42
C LEU A 102 -9.49 -1.64 8.18
N SER A 103 -10.29 -1.16 9.15
CA SER A 103 -11.02 0.10 9.03
C SER A 103 -10.09 1.32 9.09
N GLU A 104 -8.98 1.21 9.82
CA GLU A 104 -7.97 2.25 9.88
C GLU A 104 -7.21 2.35 8.55
N ALA A 105 -6.88 1.21 7.94
CA ALA A 105 -6.22 1.18 6.63
C ALA A 105 -7.03 1.94 5.56
N ILE A 106 -8.37 1.83 5.57
CA ILE A 106 -9.24 2.60 4.66
C ILE A 106 -9.09 4.11 4.87
N SER A 107 -8.99 4.54 6.13
CA SER A 107 -8.83 5.97 6.45
C SER A 107 -7.47 6.51 5.97
N GLU A 108 -6.41 5.69 6.09
CA GLU A 108 -5.07 6.01 5.62
C GLU A 108 -5.01 6.07 4.09
N HIS A 109 -5.57 5.07 3.39
CA HIS A 109 -5.68 5.07 1.93
C HIS A 109 -6.44 6.27 1.40
N ARG A 110 -7.57 6.63 2.03
CA ARG A 110 -8.32 7.84 1.66
C ARG A 110 -7.45 9.09 1.79
N ALA A 111 -6.70 9.24 2.88
CA ALA A 111 -5.82 10.38 3.07
C ALA A 111 -4.72 10.47 2.02
N ILE A 112 -4.13 9.33 1.63
CA ILE A 112 -3.13 9.24 0.55
C ILE A 112 -3.76 9.64 -0.79
N ALA A 113 -4.92 9.07 -1.13
CA ALA A 113 -5.63 9.36 -2.37
C ALA A 113 -6.02 10.85 -2.49
N THR A 114 -6.49 11.45 -1.38
CA THR A 114 -6.77 12.89 -1.31
C THR A 114 -5.50 13.72 -1.54
N ALA A 115 -4.37 13.36 -0.92
CA ALA A 115 -3.12 14.10 -1.12
C ALA A 115 -2.62 14.03 -2.58
N VAL A 116 -2.79 12.89 -3.25
CA VAL A 116 -2.52 12.76 -4.69
C VAL A 116 -3.44 13.68 -5.50
N LEU A 117 -4.74 13.67 -5.20
CA LEU A 117 -5.74 14.49 -5.90
C LEU A 117 -5.47 15.99 -5.73
N GLU A 118 -5.05 16.40 -4.53
CA GLU A 118 -4.68 17.77 -4.19
C GLU A 118 -3.31 18.20 -4.77
N SER A 119 -2.61 17.30 -5.47
CA SER A 119 -1.27 17.53 -6.02
C SER A 119 -0.24 17.91 -4.94
N ASP A 120 -0.31 17.27 -3.76
CA ASP A 120 0.60 17.47 -2.63
C ASP A 120 1.57 16.27 -2.50
N PRO A 121 2.67 16.26 -3.27
CA PRO A 121 3.56 15.10 -3.36
C PRO A 121 4.27 14.80 -2.03
N GLU A 122 4.70 15.82 -1.29
CA GLU A 122 5.36 15.63 0.00
C GLU A 122 4.42 14.96 1.01
N ARG A 123 3.16 15.42 1.09
CA ARG A 123 2.17 14.81 1.97
C ARG A 123 1.80 13.40 1.54
N ALA A 124 1.59 13.18 0.24
CA ALA A 124 1.27 11.84 -0.29
C ALA A 124 2.37 10.82 0.05
N SER A 125 3.64 11.22 -0.15
CA SER A 125 4.82 10.41 0.20
C SER A 125 4.87 10.06 1.68
N GLN A 126 4.73 11.06 2.56
CA GLN A 126 4.80 10.86 4.01
C GLN A 126 3.68 9.94 4.52
N LEU A 127 2.46 10.12 4.02
CA LEU A 127 1.32 9.29 4.40
C LEU A 127 1.53 7.84 3.94
N LEU A 128 1.98 7.63 2.70
CA LEU A 128 2.20 6.29 2.15
C LEU A 128 3.33 5.54 2.87
N GLN A 129 4.44 6.22 3.18
CA GLN A 129 5.52 5.62 3.97
C GLN A 129 5.05 5.20 5.37
N LYS A 130 4.23 6.04 6.01
CA LYS A 130 3.69 5.75 7.33
C LYS A 130 2.75 4.55 7.29
N HIS A 131 1.83 4.53 6.33
CA HIS A 131 0.88 3.45 6.12
C HIS A 131 1.58 2.09 6.01
N ILE A 132 2.53 1.93 5.07
CA ILE A 132 3.21 0.65 4.81
C ILE A 132 4.01 0.16 6.02
N LYS A 133 4.61 1.07 6.81
CA LYS A 133 5.34 0.70 8.03
C LYS A 133 4.41 0.14 9.10
N LEU A 134 3.25 0.78 9.30
CA LEU A 134 2.25 0.38 10.30
C LEU A 134 1.49 -0.89 9.94
N THR A 135 1.42 -1.25 8.66
CA THR A 135 0.83 -2.52 8.21
C THR A 135 1.72 -3.73 8.56
N VAL A 136 3.01 -3.52 8.80
CA VAL A 136 4.03 -4.59 8.92
C VAL A 136 4.57 -4.71 10.33
N GLU A 137 4.60 -3.58 11.05
CA GLU A 137 4.70 -3.56 12.49
C GLU A 137 3.28 -3.76 13.02
N GLY A 138 2.88 -5.03 13.23
CA GLY A 138 1.64 -5.34 13.96
C GLY A 138 1.58 -4.44 15.19
N ARG A 139 0.57 -3.58 15.26
CA ARG A 139 0.45 -2.59 16.32
C ARG A 139 0.23 -3.35 17.63
N ASP A 140 1.24 -3.30 18.50
CA ASP A 140 1.22 -3.86 19.87
C ASP A 140 0.10 -3.24 20.71
#